data_AF-A0A1H5V7M6-F1
#
_entry.id   AF-A0A1H5V7M6-F1
#
_cell.length_a   1.000
_cell.length_b   1.000
_cell.length_c   1.000
_cell.angle_alpha   90.00
_cell.angle_beta   90.00
_cell.angle_gamma   90.00
#
_symmetry.space_group_name_H-M   'P 1'
#
loop_
_entity.id
_entity.type
_entity.pdbx_description
1 polymer ?
#
loop_
_entity_poly.entity_id
_entity_poly.type
_entity_poly.pdbx_seq_one_letter_code
_entity_poly.pdbx_strand_id
1 'polypeptide(L)'
;MFPRGLAALLLGAGAVTACATGGDPAPPPAPIPTAPPGTSAPPVPTVSPGPSAPGGLVLRWRLTGGIAGVGGPGALPDFSLYGDGRALVPAGGSPLEVREYRLTGDALRRLLDGARTAGLDRGRTVERPRIADAFTLVIRFGSARTRIEHPEEDGDPAVRFWKRLDPRGWPRQDQAVPPRPHRYTRLAVLAGEVTGGTGGPVRRWPLSPLGRGEQAGGGLCTVLDGDDAATATRLGKAAPAGTLWRSEGKVYSVRWRPLLPDESTCRDMAAG
;
A
#
# COMPACT_ATOMS: atom_id res chain seq x y z
N MET A 1 4.32 -6.99 56.44
CA MET A 1 3.41 -6.11 57.21
C MET A 1 2.51 -5.40 56.20
N PHE A 2 1.21 -5.73 56.20
CA PHE A 2 0.14 -5.23 55.31
C PHE A 2 -0.44 -3.89 55.86
N PRO A 3 -1.11 -3.02 55.07
CA PRO A 3 -2.51 -3.20 54.62
C PRO A 3 -2.72 -2.84 53.12
N ARG A 4 -3.55 -3.54 52.32
CA ARG A 4 -5.03 -3.70 52.28
C ARG A 4 -5.81 -2.41 51.91
N GLY A 5 -6.32 -2.37 50.68
CA GLY A 5 -7.37 -1.44 50.21
C GLY A 5 -8.35 -2.18 49.29
N LEU A 6 -9.64 -2.15 49.66
CA LEU A 6 -10.76 -2.95 49.14
C LEU A 6 -11.24 -2.54 47.74
N ALA A 7 -11.64 -3.54 46.95
CA ALA A 7 -12.52 -3.40 45.79
C ALA A 7 -13.97 -3.78 46.18
N ALA A 8 -14.95 -2.97 45.76
CA ALA A 8 -16.37 -3.24 45.96
C ALA A 8 -17.03 -3.57 44.61
N LEU A 9 -17.63 -4.76 44.53
CA LEU A 9 -18.40 -5.30 43.40
C LEU A 9 -19.88 -5.30 43.83
N LEU A 10 -20.75 -4.61 43.08
CA LEU A 10 -22.20 -4.63 43.30
C LEU A 10 -22.86 -5.55 42.27
N LEU A 11 -23.38 -6.67 42.76
CA LEU A 11 -24.27 -7.60 42.07
C LEU A 11 -25.72 -7.19 42.35
N GLY A 12 -26.50 -6.93 41.30
CA GLY A 12 -27.94 -6.71 41.37
C GLY A 12 -28.69 -7.91 40.80
N ALA A 13 -29.41 -8.63 41.66
CA ALA A 13 -30.37 -9.67 41.30
C ALA A 13 -31.79 -9.10 41.33
N GLY A 14 -32.59 -9.39 40.30
CA GLY A 14 -34.03 -9.08 40.27
C GLY A 14 -34.79 -10.33 39.83
N ALA A 15 -35.65 -10.85 40.71
CA ALA A 15 -36.46 -12.04 40.50
C ALA A 15 -37.91 -11.69 40.13
N VAL A 16 -38.43 -12.48 39.18
CA VAL A 16 -39.81 -12.89 38.84
C VAL A 16 -41.01 -12.42 39.68
N THR A 17 -42.09 -12.08 38.99
CA THR A 17 -43.44 -12.63 39.23
C THR A 17 -44.30 -12.60 37.95
N ALA A 18 -45.09 -13.66 37.79
CA ALA A 18 -45.95 -13.99 36.67
C ALA A 18 -47.37 -13.39 36.80
N CYS A 19 -48.13 -13.37 35.70
CA CYS A 19 -49.57 -13.71 35.69
C CYS A 19 -49.96 -14.14 34.27
N ALA A 20 -50.53 -15.35 34.18
CA ALA A 20 -51.12 -15.92 32.98
C ALA A 20 -52.65 -15.83 33.09
N THR A 21 -53.31 -15.49 31.99
CA THR A 21 -54.74 -15.75 31.75
C THR A 21 -54.92 -16.07 30.27
N GLY A 22 -55.61 -17.18 29.98
CA GLY A 22 -55.78 -17.76 28.65
C GLY A 22 -57.15 -17.48 28.01
N GLY A 23 -57.32 -18.09 26.82
CA GLY A 23 -58.52 -18.13 25.96
C GLY A 23 -58.41 -17.13 24.79
N ASP A 24 -58.49 -17.47 23.50
CA ASP A 24 -58.95 -18.67 22.77
C ASP A 24 -58.15 -18.83 21.44
N PRO A 25 -58.12 -20.03 20.82
CA PRO A 25 -57.34 -20.29 19.62
C PRO A 25 -57.97 -19.68 18.35
N ALA A 26 -57.17 -18.91 17.62
CA ALA A 26 -57.51 -18.37 16.30
C ALA A 26 -57.61 -19.47 15.22
N PRO A 27 -58.47 -19.30 14.19
CA PRO A 27 -58.63 -20.28 13.11
C PRO A 27 -57.35 -20.47 12.28
N PRO A 28 -57.18 -21.63 11.63
CA PRO A 28 -55.98 -21.94 10.87
C PRO A 28 -55.80 -20.97 9.69
N PRO A 29 -54.57 -20.51 9.41
CA PRO A 29 -54.28 -19.69 8.24
C PRO A 29 -54.45 -20.51 6.95
N ALA A 30 -55.01 -19.85 5.92
CA ALA A 30 -55.14 -20.38 4.57
C ALA A 30 -53.77 -20.78 3.98
N PRO A 31 -53.72 -21.78 3.07
CA PRO A 31 -52.47 -22.22 2.46
C PRO A 31 -51.82 -21.11 1.63
N ILE A 32 -50.53 -20.86 1.89
CA ILE A 32 -49.67 -19.94 1.16
C ILE A 32 -49.43 -20.53 -0.25
N PRO A 33 -49.56 -19.75 -1.34
CA PRO A 33 -49.22 -20.22 -2.68
C PRO A 33 -47.72 -20.54 -2.79
N THR A 34 -47.44 -21.75 -3.28
CA THR A 34 -46.11 -22.28 -3.57
C THR A 34 -45.35 -21.35 -4.51
N ALA A 35 -44.23 -20.80 -4.06
CA ALA A 35 -43.29 -20.07 -4.91
C ALA A 35 -42.67 -21.02 -5.96
N PRO A 36 -42.46 -20.56 -7.21
CA PRO A 36 -41.79 -21.37 -8.22
C PRO A 36 -40.33 -21.65 -7.83
N PRO A 37 -39.73 -22.74 -8.31
CA PRO A 37 -38.36 -23.10 -7.97
C PRO A 37 -37.40 -21.97 -8.37
N GLY A 38 -36.68 -21.46 -7.38
CA GLY A 38 -35.63 -20.47 -7.58
C GLY A 38 -34.55 -21.04 -8.49
N THR A 39 -34.40 -20.43 -9.66
CA THR A 39 -33.24 -20.58 -10.53
C THR A 39 -31.99 -20.35 -9.70
N SER A 40 -31.23 -21.41 -9.42
CA SER A 40 -29.89 -21.30 -8.84
C SER A 40 -29.07 -20.41 -9.76
N ALA A 41 -28.66 -19.24 -9.25
CA ALA A 41 -27.68 -18.41 -9.93
C ALA A 41 -26.40 -19.24 -10.14
N PRO A 42 -25.80 -19.23 -11.33
CA PRO A 42 -24.52 -19.90 -11.54
C PRO A 42 -23.49 -19.33 -10.56
N PRO A 43 -22.59 -20.16 -10.00
CA PRO A 43 -21.52 -19.67 -9.15
C PRO A 43 -20.74 -18.59 -9.91
N VAL A 44 -20.62 -17.41 -9.30
CA VAL A 44 -19.70 -16.37 -9.76
C VAL A 44 -18.33 -17.03 -9.88
N PRO A 45 -17.66 -17.00 -11.05
CA PRO A 45 -16.34 -17.58 -11.15
C PRO A 45 -15.41 -16.82 -10.21
N THR A 46 -15.00 -17.47 -9.14
CA THR A 46 -13.86 -17.06 -8.32
C THR A 46 -12.65 -17.04 -9.25
N VAL A 47 -12.29 -15.86 -9.73
CA VAL A 47 -11.04 -15.63 -10.47
C VAL A 47 -9.91 -15.91 -9.50
N SER A 48 -9.43 -17.16 -9.51
CA SER A 48 -8.10 -17.49 -9.03
C SER A 48 -7.13 -16.65 -9.88
N PRO A 49 -6.23 -15.84 -9.29
CA PRO A 49 -5.29 -15.07 -10.07
C PRO A 49 -4.34 -16.07 -10.74
N GLY A 50 -4.62 -16.38 -12.00
CA GLY A 50 -3.68 -17.00 -12.91
C GLY A 50 -2.42 -16.13 -13.03
N PRO A 51 -1.36 -16.64 -13.68
CA PRO A 51 -0.12 -15.90 -13.85
C PRO A 51 -0.43 -14.48 -14.32
N SER A 52 0.01 -13.49 -13.53
CA SER A 52 -0.28 -12.07 -13.73
C SER A 52 -0.21 -11.73 -15.22
N ALA A 53 -1.23 -11.05 -15.73
CA ALA A 53 -1.26 -10.58 -17.12
C ALA A 53 0.09 -9.94 -17.51
N PRO A 54 0.46 -9.86 -18.79
CA PRO A 54 1.79 -9.39 -19.22
C PRO A 54 2.23 -8.03 -18.62
N GLY A 55 1.33 -7.17 -18.15
CA GLY A 55 1.66 -5.93 -17.44
C GLY A 55 1.47 -5.95 -15.92
N GLY A 56 1.11 -7.09 -15.32
CA GLY A 56 0.75 -7.20 -13.91
C GLY A 56 1.97 -7.20 -12.99
N LEU A 57 1.81 -6.61 -11.80
CA LEU A 57 2.80 -6.67 -10.74
C LEU A 57 3.05 -8.13 -10.35
N VAL A 58 4.32 -8.54 -10.31
CA VAL A 58 4.74 -9.88 -9.92
C VAL A 58 5.47 -9.85 -8.60
N LEU A 59 6.42 -8.93 -8.43
CA LEU A 59 7.20 -8.80 -7.21
C LEU A 59 7.36 -7.34 -6.82
N ARG A 60 7.16 -7.01 -5.56
CA ARG A 60 7.39 -5.67 -5.00
C ARG A 60 8.07 -5.81 -3.66
N TRP A 61 9.01 -4.94 -3.34
CA TRP A 61 9.46 -4.82 -1.96
C TRP A 61 9.61 -3.36 -1.54
N ARG A 62 9.52 -3.18 -0.23
CA ARG A 62 9.79 -1.91 0.44
C ARG A 62 10.47 -2.16 1.78
N LEU A 63 11.38 -1.26 2.12
CA LEU A 63 11.98 -1.18 3.45
C LEU A 63 11.35 0.02 4.17
N THR A 64 10.86 -0.20 5.39
CA THR A 64 10.23 0.85 6.19
C THR A 64 10.76 0.87 7.61
N GLY A 65 10.61 1.99 8.32
CA GLY A 65 11.03 2.12 9.72
C GLY A 65 12.42 2.72 9.87
N GLY A 66 13.15 2.35 10.91
CA GLY A 66 14.39 3.04 11.29
C GLY A 66 14.13 4.39 11.97
N ILE A 67 15.14 4.90 12.67
CA ILE A 67 15.10 6.19 13.39
C ILE A 67 14.72 7.37 12.46
N ALA A 68 15.11 7.31 11.19
CA ALA A 68 14.82 8.35 10.20
C ALA A 68 13.42 8.23 9.55
N GLY A 69 12.66 7.17 9.84
CA GLY A 69 11.33 6.95 9.24
C GLY A 69 11.38 6.65 7.74
N VAL A 70 12.26 5.73 7.32
CA VAL A 70 12.40 5.31 5.92
C VAL A 70 11.10 4.72 5.39
N GLY A 71 10.80 4.98 4.12
CA GLY A 71 9.67 4.39 3.43
C GLY A 71 8.32 4.71 4.09
N GLY A 72 8.14 5.92 4.62
CA GLY A 72 6.88 6.33 5.25
C GLY A 72 5.64 6.23 4.33
N PRO A 73 4.42 6.47 4.86
CA PRO A 73 3.18 6.41 4.09
C PRO A 73 3.26 7.21 2.78
N GLY A 74 2.76 6.65 1.68
CA GLY A 74 2.75 7.30 0.37
C GLY A 74 4.12 7.43 -0.33
N ALA A 75 5.19 6.85 0.23
CA ALA A 75 6.46 6.71 -0.47
C ALA A 75 6.33 5.74 -1.67
N LEU A 76 7.20 5.91 -2.67
CA LEU A 76 7.38 4.88 -3.70
C LEU A 76 7.95 3.61 -3.06
N PRO A 77 7.52 2.41 -3.50
CA PRO A 77 8.22 1.18 -3.20
C PRO A 77 9.68 1.25 -3.68
N ASP A 78 10.59 0.61 -2.96
CA ASP A 78 12.00 0.55 -3.33
C ASP A 78 12.23 -0.23 -4.63
N PHE A 79 11.34 -1.18 -4.95
CA PHE A 79 11.39 -1.99 -6.16
C PHE A 79 10.02 -2.53 -6.56
N SER A 80 9.72 -2.52 -7.86
CA SER A 80 8.56 -3.21 -8.45
C SER A 80 8.95 -3.92 -9.75
N LEU A 81 8.58 -5.19 -9.89
CA LEU A 81 8.81 -6.03 -11.06
C LEU A 81 7.48 -6.49 -11.65
N TYR A 82 7.36 -6.36 -12.96
CA TYR A 82 6.17 -6.72 -13.74
C TYR A 82 6.40 -7.99 -14.56
N GLY A 83 5.30 -8.64 -14.96
CA GLY A 83 5.33 -9.90 -15.72
C GLY A 83 5.99 -9.81 -17.10
N ASP A 84 6.13 -8.61 -17.66
CA ASP A 84 6.87 -8.35 -18.90
C ASP A 84 8.38 -8.12 -18.68
N GLY A 85 8.88 -8.27 -17.45
CA GLY A 85 10.29 -8.08 -17.11
C GLY A 85 10.68 -6.62 -16.89
N ARG A 86 9.73 -5.67 -16.91
CA ARG A 86 10.00 -4.29 -16.47
C ARG A 86 10.25 -4.28 -14.96
N ALA A 87 11.34 -3.66 -14.52
CA ALA A 87 11.60 -3.38 -13.11
C ALA A 87 11.75 -1.87 -12.89
N LEU A 88 11.09 -1.34 -11.87
CA LEU A 88 11.07 0.08 -11.52
C LEU A 88 11.67 0.28 -10.13
N VAL A 89 12.61 1.23 -10.02
CA VAL A 89 13.24 1.62 -8.75
C VAL A 89 13.36 3.14 -8.65
N PRO A 90 13.31 3.74 -7.44
CA PRO A 90 13.66 5.14 -7.26
C PRO A 90 15.10 5.42 -7.69
N ALA A 91 15.36 6.54 -8.37
CA ALA A 91 16.68 6.84 -8.94
C ALA A 91 17.65 7.59 -7.99
N GLY A 92 17.18 8.08 -6.83
CA GLY A 92 18.01 8.74 -5.83
C GLY A 92 18.40 10.18 -6.22
N GLY A 93 17.44 11.11 -6.14
CA GLY A 93 17.66 12.54 -6.39
C GLY A 93 16.37 13.34 -6.22
N SER A 94 15.26 12.79 -6.69
CA SER A 94 13.92 13.32 -6.49
C SER A 94 12.91 12.18 -6.34
N PRO A 95 11.83 12.33 -5.54
CA PRO A 95 10.74 11.35 -5.51
C PRO A 95 10.01 11.21 -6.86
N LEU A 96 10.23 12.15 -7.79
CA LEU A 96 9.71 12.13 -9.16
C LEU A 96 10.58 11.34 -10.14
N GLU A 97 11.77 10.89 -9.73
CA GLU A 97 12.73 10.19 -10.58
C GLU A 97 12.68 8.69 -10.34
N VAL A 98 12.15 7.98 -11.34
CA VAL A 98 12.06 6.52 -11.35
C VAL A 98 12.92 6.01 -12.50
N ARG A 99 13.72 4.99 -12.23
CA ARG A 99 14.55 4.29 -13.21
C ARG A 99 13.86 2.99 -13.61
N GLU A 100 13.84 2.74 -14.91
CA GLU A 100 13.35 1.51 -15.52
C GLU A 100 14.51 0.62 -15.97
N TYR A 101 14.43 -0.65 -15.60
CA TYR A 101 15.25 -1.74 -16.09
C TYR A 101 14.36 -2.74 -16.83
N ARG A 102 14.93 -3.50 -17.75
CA ARG A 102 14.19 -4.50 -18.53
C ARG A 102 14.96 -5.81 -18.57
N LEU A 103 14.43 -6.84 -17.93
CA LEU A 103 15.00 -8.19 -17.97
C LEU A 103 14.68 -8.89 -19.29
N THR A 104 15.58 -9.77 -19.73
CA THR A 104 15.26 -10.79 -20.74
C THR A 104 14.26 -11.81 -20.15
N GLY A 105 13.55 -12.54 -21.02
CA GLY A 105 12.60 -13.56 -20.56
C GLY A 105 13.26 -14.65 -19.70
N ASP A 106 14.50 -15.03 -20.04
CA ASP A 106 15.27 -16.03 -19.29
C ASP A 106 15.70 -15.51 -17.91
N ALA A 107 16.18 -14.27 -17.86
CA ALA A 107 16.57 -13.65 -16.60
C ALA A 107 15.37 -13.44 -15.67
N LEU A 108 14.22 -13.03 -16.22
CA LEU A 108 12.97 -12.94 -15.48
C LEU A 108 12.60 -14.29 -14.87
N ARG A 109 12.55 -15.37 -15.67
CA ARG A 109 12.20 -16.71 -15.17
C ARG A 109 13.13 -17.15 -14.04
N ARG A 110 14.46 -17.02 -14.22
CA ARG A 110 15.44 -17.35 -13.18
C ARG A 110 15.24 -16.55 -11.90
N LEU A 111 14.92 -15.26 -12.00
CA LEU A 111 14.66 -14.41 -10.83
C LEU A 111 13.40 -14.87 -10.09
N LEU A 112 12.32 -15.18 -10.80
CA LEU A 112 11.07 -15.65 -10.20
C LEU A 112 11.22 -17.05 -9.58
N ASP A 113 12.00 -17.94 -10.21
CA ASP A 113 12.35 -19.23 -9.63
C ASP A 113 13.16 -19.06 -8.34
N GLY A 114 14.12 -18.13 -8.33
CA GLY A 114 14.85 -17.75 -7.12
C GLY A 114 13.94 -17.22 -6.00
N ALA A 115 12.88 -16.48 -6.34
CA ALA A 115 11.90 -16.01 -5.35
C ALA A 115 11.11 -17.17 -4.74
N ARG A 116 10.69 -18.15 -5.56
CA ARG A 116 10.03 -19.38 -5.09
C ARG A 116 10.95 -20.21 -4.20
N THR A 117 12.22 -20.39 -4.60
CA THR A 117 13.22 -21.09 -3.77
C THR A 117 13.45 -20.39 -2.43
N ALA A 118 13.32 -19.06 -2.38
CA ALA A 118 13.40 -18.29 -1.14
C ALA A 118 12.11 -18.38 -0.27
N GLY A 119 11.09 -19.11 -0.72
CA GLY A 119 9.82 -19.28 -0.01
C GLY A 119 8.90 -18.06 -0.05
N LEU A 120 9.11 -17.14 -1.00
CA LEU A 120 8.26 -15.94 -1.14
C LEU A 120 6.88 -16.23 -1.71
N ASP A 121 6.67 -17.44 -2.25
CA ASP A 121 5.39 -17.91 -2.80
C ASP A 121 4.34 -18.17 -1.71
N ARG A 122 4.73 -18.11 -0.44
CA ARG A 122 3.86 -18.25 0.73
C ARG A 122 3.98 -17.03 1.62
N GLY A 123 2.84 -16.47 2.03
CA GLY A 123 2.81 -15.34 2.96
C GLY A 123 3.28 -15.76 4.35
N ARG A 124 4.07 -14.91 5.02
CA ARG A 124 4.52 -15.12 6.40
C ARG A 124 5.02 -13.83 7.05
N THR A 125 5.06 -13.82 8.38
CA THR A 125 5.67 -12.75 9.17
C THR A 125 6.79 -13.32 10.04
N VAL A 126 7.93 -12.63 10.09
CA VAL A 126 9.04 -12.89 11.01
C VAL A 126 9.13 -11.68 11.92
N GLU A 127 8.65 -11.84 13.16
CA GLU A 127 8.64 -10.78 14.18
C GLU A 127 9.88 -10.88 15.05
N ARG A 128 10.41 -9.72 15.46
CA ARG A 128 11.55 -9.64 16.38
C ARG A 128 11.29 -8.59 17.47
N PRO A 129 10.57 -8.96 18.54
CA PRO A 129 9.96 -8.01 19.47
C PRO A 129 10.94 -7.23 20.37
N ARG A 130 12.25 -7.43 20.24
CA ARG A 130 13.26 -6.84 21.14
C ARG A 130 14.02 -5.65 20.57
N ILE A 131 13.70 -5.19 19.35
CA ILE A 131 14.44 -4.12 18.68
C ILE A 131 13.47 -2.99 18.38
N ALA A 132 13.47 -1.96 19.22
CA ALA A 132 12.78 -0.71 18.93
C ALA A 132 13.37 -0.08 17.65
N ASP A 133 12.53 0.56 16.85
CA ASP A 133 12.93 1.28 15.63
C ASP A 133 13.62 0.42 14.55
N ALA A 134 13.42 -0.91 14.59
CA ALA A 134 13.96 -1.80 13.55
C ALA A 134 13.38 -1.48 12.17
N PHE A 135 14.18 -1.72 11.13
CA PHE A 135 13.65 -1.77 9.79
C PHE A 135 12.71 -2.96 9.63
N THR A 136 11.70 -2.78 8.79
CA THR A 136 10.80 -3.83 8.34
C THR A 136 10.94 -3.95 6.83
N LEU A 137 11.31 -5.13 6.36
CA LEU A 137 11.24 -5.52 4.95
C LEU A 137 9.86 -6.12 4.67
N VAL A 138 9.15 -5.56 3.70
CA VAL A 138 7.91 -6.13 3.19
C VAL A 138 8.12 -6.52 1.74
N ILE A 139 7.97 -7.80 1.42
CA ILE A 139 8.04 -8.34 0.06
C ILE A 139 6.66 -8.88 -0.30
N ARG A 140 6.14 -8.49 -1.46
CA ARG A 140 4.97 -9.09 -2.09
C ARG A 140 5.42 -9.88 -3.31
N PHE A 141 4.98 -11.13 -3.43
CA PHE A 141 5.21 -11.96 -4.60
C PHE A 141 3.88 -12.62 -5.01
N GLY A 142 3.32 -12.16 -6.13
CA GLY A 142 1.92 -12.44 -6.48
C GLY A 142 0.96 -11.95 -5.39
N SER A 143 0.16 -12.88 -4.84
CA SER A 143 -0.73 -12.62 -3.70
C SER A 143 -0.07 -12.82 -2.34
N ALA A 144 1.09 -13.47 -2.28
CA ALA A 144 1.80 -13.73 -1.03
C ALA A 144 2.49 -12.46 -0.51
N ARG A 145 2.46 -12.28 0.81
CA ARG A 145 3.12 -11.18 1.51
C ARG A 145 4.04 -11.73 2.60
N THR A 146 5.32 -11.40 2.50
CA THR A 146 6.35 -11.72 3.49
C THR A 146 6.75 -10.43 4.22
N ARG A 147 6.64 -10.41 5.54
CA ARG A 147 7.08 -9.29 6.40
C ARG A 147 8.21 -9.79 7.30
N ILE A 148 9.34 -9.09 7.34
CA ILE A 148 10.51 -9.45 8.15
C ILE A 148 10.94 -8.21 8.92
N GLU A 149 10.93 -8.31 10.25
CA GLU A 149 11.47 -7.29 11.14
C GLU A 149 12.96 -7.55 11.38
N HIS A 150 13.74 -6.47 11.38
CA HIS A 150 15.21 -6.51 11.48
C HIS A 150 15.85 -7.38 10.37
N PRO A 151 15.63 -7.05 9.08
CA PRO A 151 16.13 -7.83 7.94
C PRO A 151 17.65 -7.76 7.76
N GLU A 152 18.37 -7.04 8.61
CA GLU A 152 19.84 -6.95 8.60
C GLU A 152 20.50 -8.28 9.00
N GLU A 153 19.78 -9.14 9.74
CA GLU A 153 20.26 -10.47 10.11
C GLU A 153 20.12 -11.48 8.95
N ASP A 154 21.24 -12.02 8.49
CA ASP A 154 21.37 -12.81 7.25
C ASP A 154 20.86 -14.27 7.30
N GLY A 155 20.05 -14.62 8.30
CA GLY A 155 19.55 -15.99 8.49
C GLY A 155 18.40 -16.39 7.53
N ASP A 156 17.62 -15.42 7.06
CA ASP A 156 16.40 -15.71 6.30
C ASP A 156 16.66 -15.82 4.78
N PRO A 157 16.21 -16.90 4.10
CA PRO A 157 16.35 -17.04 2.64
C PRO A 157 15.77 -15.87 1.84
N ALA A 158 14.68 -15.25 2.29
CA ALA A 158 14.07 -14.10 1.65
C ALA A 158 14.93 -12.84 1.76
N VAL A 159 15.63 -12.63 2.89
CA VAL A 159 16.60 -11.53 3.05
C VAL A 159 17.78 -11.71 2.08
N ARG A 160 18.32 -12.93 1.97
CA ARG A 160 19.40 -13.22 1.02
C ARG A 160 18.97 -13.04 -0.44
N PHE A 161 17.72 -13.40 -0.76
CA PHE A 161 17.15 -13.17 -2.09
C PHE A 161 16.95 -11.67 -2.36
N TRP A 162 16.42 -10.92 -1.39
CA TRP A 162 16.18 -9.48 -1.50
C TRP A 162 17.43 -8.70 -1.89
N LYS A 163 18.59 -9.03 -1.32
CA LYS A 163 19.88 -8.40 -1.69
C LYS A 163 20.23 -8.54 -3.18
N ARG A 164 19.69 -9.55 -3.89
CA ARG A 164 19.89 -9.75 -5.33
C ARG A 164 18.89 -8.99 -6.21
N LEU A 165 17.88 -8.37 -5.61
CA LEU A 165 16.86 -7.63 -6.35
C LEU A 165 17.29 -6.23 -6.77
N ASP A 166 18.46 -5.73 -6.32
CA ASP A 166 18.97 -4.44 -6.79
C ASP A 166 19.37 -4.52 -8.28
N PRO A 167 18.63 -3.85 -9.19
CA PRO A 167 18.88 -3.96 -10.62
C PRO A 167 20.23 -3.37 -11.06
N ARG A 168 20.84 -2.52 -10.22
CA ARG A 168 22.17 -1.96 -10.47
C ARG A 168 23.25 -3.03 -10.52
N GLY A 169 23.04 -4.15 -9.83
CA GLY A 169 23.95 -5.30 -9.82
C GLY A 169 23.66 -6.36 -10.89
N TRP A 170 22.60 -6.19 -11.71
CA TRP A 170 22.24 -7.22 -12.68
C TRP A 170 23.21 -7.27 -13.87
N PRO A 171 23.58 -8.47 -14.35
CA PRO A 171 24.47 -8.60 -15.51
C PRO A 171 23.89 -7.93 -16.76
N ARG A 172 24.75 -7.37 -17.62
CA ARG A 172 24.30 -6.72 -18.86
C ARG A 172 23.56 -7.66 -19.80
N GLN A 173 23.99 -8.92 -19.88
CA GLN A 173 23.33 -9.96 -20.69
C GLN A 173 21.93 -10.32 -20.20
N ASP A 174 21.61 -10.01 -18.95
CA ASP A 174 20.29 -10.25 -18.37
C ASP A 174 19.33 -9.09 -18.67
N GLN A 175 19.83 -7.99 -19.24
CA GLN A 175 19.03 -6.83 -19.61
C GLN A 175 18.69 -6.86 -21.11
N ALA A 176 17.39 -6.81 -21.42
CA ALA A 176 16.91 -6.75 -22.80
C ALA A 176 17.20 -5.40 -23.46
N VAL A 177 17.26 -4.33 -22.67
CA VAL A 177 17.65 -2.98 -23.12
C VAL A 177 18.40 -2.25 -21.99
N PRO A 178 19.23 -1.23 -22.30
CA PRO A 178 19.87 -0.41 -21.27
C PRO A 178 18.86 0.30 -20.33
N PRO A 179 19.23 0.54 -19.05
CA PRO A 179 18.37 1.25 -18.11
C PRO A 179 18.04 2.67 -18.55
N ARG A 180 16.79 3.11 -18.34
CA ARG A 180 16.30 4.41 -18.81
C ARG A 180 15.39 5.09 -17.79
N PRO A 181 15.24 6.42 -17.79
CA PRO A 181 14.23 7.08 -16.98
C PRO A 181 12.82 6.56 -17.33
N HIS A 182 12.03 6.24 -16.32
CA HIS A 182 10.64 5.84 -16.50
C HIS A 182 9.75 7.06 -16.73
N ARG A 183 8.77 6.92 -17.63
CA ARG A 183 7.74 7.94 -17.87
C ARG A 183 6.42 7.47 -17.25
N TYR A 184 5.81 8.35 -16.48
CA TYR A 184 4.50 8.17 -15.87
C TYR A 184 3.51 9.18 -16.43
N THR A 185 2.25 8.78 -16.52
CA THR A 185 1.15 9.61 -17.01
C THR A 185 0.24 10.10 -15.89
N ARG A 186 0.40 9.55 -14.68
CA ARG A 186 -0.40 9.86 -13.50
C ARG A 186 0.52 10.17 -12.31
N LEU A 187 0.12 11.16 -11.52
CA LEU A 187 0.87 11.65 -10.38
C LEU A 187 -0.07 11.83 -9.19
N ALA A 188 0.29 11.26 -8.04
CA ALA A 188 -0.38 11.58 -6.80
C ALA A 188 0.27 12.79 -6.13
N VAL A 189 -0.60 13.67 -5.65
CA VAL A 189 -0.26 14.81 -4.81
C VAL A 189 -0.81 14.53 -3.42
N LEU A 190 0.09 14.34 -2.46
CA LEU A 190 -0.23 14.13 -1.05
C LEU A 190 -0.07 15.47 -0.33
N ALA A 191 -1.18 16.05 0.10
CA ALA A 191 -1.24 17.31 0.82
C ALA A 191 -1.42 17.08 2.33
N GLY A 192 -0.54 17.67 3.13
CA GLY A 192 -0.68 17.76 4.59
C GLY A 192 -0.84 19.22 4.98
N GLU A 193 -1.97 19.57 5.61
CA GLU A 193 -2.20 20.91 6.15
C GLU A 193 -1.16 21.22 7.23
N VAL A 194 -0.55 22.40 7.17
CA VAL A 194 0.46 22.82 8.15
C VAL A 194 -0.15 23.83 9.11
N THR A 195 -0.25 23.44 10.37
CA THR A 195 -0.74 24.29 11.47
C THR A 195 0.45 24.88 12.23
N GLY A 196 0.68 26.19 12.14
CA GLY A 196 1.74 26.91 12.85
C GLY A 196 2.71 27.69 11.95
N GLY A 197 3.61 28.46 12.58
CA GLY A 197 4.62 29.25 11.88
C GLY A 197 5.62 28.36 11.16
N THR A 198 5.72 28.52 9.84
CA THR A 198 6.62 27.73 9.00
C THR A 198 7.71 28.63 8.42
N GLY A 199 8.97 28.17 8.49
CA GLY A 199 10.13 28.92 7.98
C GLY A 199 10.38 28.77 6.48
N GLY A 200 9.51 28.08 5.73
CA GLY A 200 9.66 27.82 4.30
C GLY A 200 8.96 28.86 3.42
N PRO A 201 9.40 29.06 2.15
CA PRO A 201 8.72 29.96 1.22
C PRO A 201 7.33 29.41 0.89
N VAL A 202 6.31 30.27 1.03
CA VAL A 202 4.92 29.95 0.69
C VAL A 202 4.61 30.44 -0.73
N ARG A 203 4.20 29.53 -1.61
CA ARG A 203 3.79 29.81 -3.00
C ARG A 203 2.31 29.54 -3.18
N ARG A 204 1.68 30.18 -4.17
CA ARG A 204 0.28 29.85 -4.53
C ARG A 204 0.24 28.52 -5.28
N TRP A 205 -0.71 27.67 -4.93
CA TRP A 205 -1.00 26.44 -5.65
C TRP A 205 -1.72 26.76 -6.98
N PRO A 206 -1.20 26.32 -8.13
CA PRO A 206 -1.75 26.71 -9.44
C PRO A 206 -2.73 25.70 -10.05
N LEU A 207 -2.96 24.55 -9.40
CA LEU A 207 -3.86 23.50 -9.88
C LEU A 207 -5.16 23.49 -9.06
N SER A 208 -6.03 22.50 -9.29
CA SER A 208 -7.24 22.30 -8.51
C SER A 208 -6.97 22.32 -6.99
N PRO A 209 -7.89 22.87 -6.18
CA PRO A 209 -7.68 23.06 -4.75
C PRO A 209 -7.13 21.85 -4.00
N LEU A 210 -6.07 22.06 -3.22
CA LEU A 210 -5.59 21.09 -2.25
C LEU A 210 -6.59 20.94 -1.09
N GLY A 211 -6.55 19.79 -0.42
CA GLY A 211 -7.34 19.54 0.78
C GLY A 211 -8.73 18.94 0.57
N ARG A 212 -9.07 18.53 -0.66
CA ARG A 212 -10.34 17.85 -1.00
C ARG A 212 -10.17 16.40 -1.48
N GLY A 213 -8.95 15.88 -1.42
CA GLY A 213 -8.60 14.53 -1.84
C GLY A 213 -9.01 13.45 -0.85
N GLU A 214 -8.82 12.18 -1.22
CA GLU A 214 -9.08 11.04 -0.32
C GLU A 214 -7.95 10.86 0.70
N GLN A 215 -8.29 10.42 1.92
CA GLN A 215 -7.27 10.15 2.94
C GLN A 215 -6.45 8.91 2.53
N ALA A 216 -5.18 9.10 2.18
CA ALA A 216 -4.28 8.04 1.77
C ALA A 216 -2.82 8.46 1.93
N GLY A 217 -1.91 7.51 2.15
CA GLY A 217 -0.47 7.80 2.15
C GLY A 217 0.00 8.85 3.17
N GLY A 218 -0.72 8.99 4.30
CA GLY A 218 -0.40 9.94 5.37
C GLY A 218 -0.89 11.38 5.13
N GLY A 219 -1.76 11.62 4.15
CA GLY A 219 -2.34 12.93 3.90
C GLY A 219 -3.60 12.89 3.03
N LEU A 220 -4.03 14.05 2.55
CA LEU A 220 -5.11 14.18 1.58
C LEU A 220 -4.53 14.02 0.18
N CYS A 221 -4.94 12.95 -0.50
CA CYS A 221 -4.39 12.55 -1.77
C CYS A 221 -5.32 12.88 -2.93
N THR A 222 -4.74 13.48 -3.96
CA THR A 222 -5.41 13.68 -5.26
C THR A 222 -4.55 13.07 -6.36
N VAL A 223 -5.17 12.26 -7.22
CA VAL A 223 -4.52 11.78 -8.46
C VAL A 223 -4.74 12.83 -9.55
N LEU A 224 -3.64 13.23 -10.17
CA LEU A 224 -3.61 14.06 -11.35
C LEU A 224 -3.24 13.20 -12.56
N ASP A 225 -3.83 13.51 -13.70
CA ASP A 225 -3.54 12.89 -14.98
C ASP A 225 -3.32 13.96 -16.08
N GLY A 226 -2.98 13.52 -17.29
CA GLY A 226 -2.84 14.39 -18.46
C GLY A 226 -1.96 15.63 -18.22
N ASP A 227 -2.50 16.79 -18.57
CA ASP A 227 -1.81 18.08 -18.48
C ASP A 227 -1.58 18.52 -17.02
N ASP A 228 -2.47 18.15 -16.10
CA ASP A 228 -2.32 18.45 -14.68
C ASP A 228 -1.15 17.68 -14.07
N ALA A 229 -0.99 16.39 -14.41
CA ALA A 229 0.16 15.59 -14.00
C ALA A 229 1.47 16.15 -14.57
N ALA A 230 1.46 16.58 -15.84
CA ALA A 230 2.63 17.21 -16.46
C ALA A 230 2.98 18.53 -15.77
N THR A 231 1.98 19.36 -15.45
CA THR A 231 2.15 20.63 -14.75
C THR A 231 2.67 20.43 -13.34
N ALA A 232 2.07 19.52 -12.58
CA ALA A 232 2.51 19.14 -11.24
C ALA A 232 3.95 18.61 -11.23
N THR A 233 4.33 17.81 -12.22
CA THR A 233 5.70 17.31 -12.35
C THR A 233 6.70 18.46 -12.57
N ARG A 234 6.38 19.43 -13.42
CA ARG A 234 7.23 20.62 -13.61
C ARG A 234 7.33 21.45 -12.33
N LEU A 235 6.23 21.61 -11.61
CA LEU A 235 6.22 22.31 -10.31
C LEU A 235 7.10 21.60 -9.28
N GLY A 236 6.97 20.28 -9.14
CA GLY A 236 7.75 19.50 -8.19
C GLY A 236 9.25 19.47 -8.50
N LYS A 237 9.64 19.59 -9.77
CA LYS A 237 11.05 19.72 -10.19
C LYS A 237 11.61 21.12 -9.98
N ALA A 238 10.80 22.16 -10.17
CA ALA A 238 11.24 23.55 -10.09
C ALA A 238 11.15 24.16 -8.68
N ALA A 239 10.30 23.61 -7.81
CA ALA A 239 10.12 24.12 -6.46
C ALA A 239 11.30 23.71 -5.56
N PRO A 240 11.88 24.65 -4.79
CA PRO A 240 12.86 24.31 -3.75
C PRO A 240 12.30 23.31 -2.75
N ALA A 241 13.18 22.47 -2.18
CA ALA A 241 12.82 21.57 -1.09
C ALA A 241 12.20 22.37 0.07
N GLY A 242 11.14 21.82 0.69
CA GLY A 242 10.42 22.49 1.78
C GLY A 242 9.48 23.63 1.35
N THR A 243 9.27 23.85 0.05
CA THR A 243 8.24 24.79 -0.45
C THR A 243 6.86 24.42 0.10
N LEU A 244 6.17 25.42 0.63
CA LEU A 244 4.79 25.31 1.08
C LEU A 244 3.83 25.92 0.08
N TRP A 245 2.62 25.39 0.04
CA TRP A 245 1.62 25.74 -0.97
C TRP A 245 0.36 26.28 -0.34
N ARG A 246 -0.04 27.49 -0.74
CA ARG A 246 -1.30 28.09 -0.34
C ARG A 246 -2.41 27.70 -1.31
N SER A 247 -3.50 27.16 -0.79
CA SER A 247 -4.71 26.79 -1.52
C SER A 247 -5.93 27.02 -0.63
N GLU A 248 -6.97 27.70 -1.11
CA GLU A 248 -8.21 27.95 -0.36
C GLU A 248 -7.99 28.51 1.06
N GLY A 249 -7.08 29.50 1.18
CA GLY A 249 -6.77 30.14 2.47
C GLY A 249 -5.92 29.30 3.45
N LYS A 250 -5.66 28.03 3.15
CA LYS A 250 -4.83 27.12 3.95
C LYS A 250 -3.44 26.95 3.36
N VAL A 251 -2.49 26.52 4.19
CA VAL A 251 -1.11 26.23 3.79
C VAL A 251 -0.85 24.73 3.92
N TYR A 252 -0.27 24.15 2.87
CA TYR A 252 -0.01 22.72 2.77
C TYR A 252 1.47 22.44 2.50
N SER A 253 1.97 21.38 3.11
CA SER A 253 3.11 20.63 2.59
C SER A 253 2.61 19.71 1.48
N VAL A 254 3.41 19.56 0.42
CA VAL A 254 3.06 18.71 -0.72
C VAL A 254 4.16 17.69 -0.96
N ARG A 255 3.76 16.43 -1.05
CA ARG A 255 4.63 15.34 -1.53
C ARG A 255 4.11 14.84 -2.87
N TRP A 256 5.04 14.74 -3.81
CA TRP A 256 4.78 14.27 -5.17
C TRP A 256 5.15 12.80 -5.28
N ARG A 257 4.26 11.99 -5.85
CA ARG A 257 4.52 10.56 -6.00
C ARG A 257 3.98 10.04 -7.34
N PRO A 258 4.85 9.69 -8.29
CA PRO A 258 4.45 9.05 -9.55
C PRO A 258 3.60 7.81 -9.29
N LEU A 259 2.53 7.58 -10.06
CA LEU A 259 1.82 6.29 -10.02
C LEU A 259 2.57 5.27 -10.86
N LEU A 260 2.75 4.07 -10.29
CA LEU A 260 3.31 2.94 -11.01
C LEU A 260 2.25 2.30 -11.93
N PRO A 261 2.64 1.50 -12.94
CA PRO A 261 1.71 0.92 -13.91
C PRO A 261 0.49 0.18 -13.32
N ASP A 262 0.64 -0.46 -12.16
CA ASP A 262 -0.41 -1.21 -11.45
C ASP A 262 -1.27 -0.36 -10.50
N GLU A 263 -0.99 0.93 -10.38
CA GLU A 263 -1.67 1.82 -9.44
C GLU A 263 -2.48 2.84 -10.22
N SER A 264 -3.72 3.09 -9.79
CA SER A 264 -4.69 3.96 -10.48
C SER A 264 -5.35 4.98 -9.57
N THR A 265 -5.44 4.69 -8.29
CA THR A 265 -6.10 5.48 -7.25
C THR A 265 -5.13 5.79 -6.11
N CYS A 266 -5.50 6.67 -5.18
CA CYS A 266 -4.64 6.87 -4.02
C CYS A 266 -4.65 5.67 -3.06
N ARG A 267 -5.73 4.89 -3.05
CA ARG A 267 -5.80 3.64 -2.29
C ARG A 267 -4.76 2.62 -2.73
N ASP A 268 -4.49 2.52 -4.03
CA ASP A 268 -3.51 1.56 -4.57
C ASP A 268 -2.11 1.82 -4.01
N MET A 269 -1.76 3.09 -3.80
CA MET A 269 -0.47 3.48 -3.23
C MET A 269 -0.38 3.25 -1.72
N ALA A 270 -1.52 3.28 -1.02
CA ALA A 270 -1.58 3.07 0.43
C ALA A 270 -1.47 1.59 0.81
N ALA A 271 -1.84 0.68 -0.10
CA ALA A 271 -1.78 -0.76 0.08
C ALA A 271 -0.38 -1.38 -0.17
N GLY A 272 0.58 -0.55 -0.61
CA GLY A 272 1.95 -0.96 -0.94
C GLY A 272 2.80 -1.40 0.23
#